data_AF-A0A2V7DKW3-F1
#
_entry.id   AF-A0A2V7DKW3-F1
#
_cell.length_a   1.000
_cell.length_b   1.000
_cell.length_c   1.000
_cell.angle_alpha   90.00
_cell.angle_beta   90.00
_cell.angle_gamma   90.00
#
_symmetry.space_group_name_H-M   'P 1'
#
loop_
_entity.id
_entity.type
_entity.pdbx_description
1 polymer ?
#
loop_
_entity_poly.entity_id
_entity_poly.type
_entity_poly.pdbx_seq_one_letter_code
_entity_poly.pdbx_strand_id
1 'polypeptide(L)'
;MRHGHDGHVVEVGARTRTIPPALRRALHHRDRGCRFPGCGVRFGQGHHIRHWAHGGPTTLSNLALLCRRHHRAVHEEGYQLDRQADGELRFRRPDGQVLPEIPRPPEVRGDPVETLRARNEANGLNLHARTATPGWLGERLDVGWAISVLHPLAR
;
A
#
# COMPACT_ATOMS: atom_id res chain seq x y z
N MET A 1 13.09 -3.92 -27.11
CA MET A 1 11.65 -4.22 -27.08
C MET A 1 11.45 -5.52 -27.83
N ARG A 2 10.56 -6.40 -27.36
CA ARG A 2 10.23 -7.67 -28.02
C ARG A 2 8.84 -7.53 -28.64
N HIS A 3 8.70 -7.96 -29.88
CA HIS A 3 7.44 -7.91 -30.64
C HIS A 3 6.89 -9.31 -30.87
N GLY A 4 5.57 -9.42 -30.97
CA GLY A 4 4.87 -10.63 -31.39
C GLY A 4 4.96 -10.81 -32.91
N HIS A 5 4.53 -11.97 -33.40
CA HIS A 5 4.51 -12.30 -34.82
C HIS A 5 3.70 -11.33 -35.69
N ASP A 6 2.73 -10.67 -35.09
CA ASP A 6 1.78 -9.69 -35.62
C ASP A 6 2.22 -8.24 -35.33
N GLY A 7 3.45 -8.04 -34.84
CA GLY A 7 4.07 -6.73 -34.68
C GLY A 7 3.73 -5.98 -33.38
N HIS A 8 2.76 -6.46 -32.58
CA HIS A 8 2.46 -5.83 -31.29
C HIS A 8 3.64 -5.97 -30.31
N VAL A 9 3.83 -4.96 -29.46
CA VAL A 9 4.89 -5.00 -28.44
C VAL A 9 4.48 -5.97 -27.34
N VAL A 10 5.23 -7.06 -27.20
CA VAL A 10 5.03 -8.08 -26.15
C VAL A 10 5.78 -7.70 -24.88
N GLU A 11 6.95 -7.07 -25.02
CA GLU A 11 7.80 -6.76 -23.87
C GLU A 11 8.67 -5.53 -24.08
N VAL A 12 8.76 -4.71 -23.03
CA VAL A 12 9.66 -3.57 -22.96
C VAL A 12 10.63 -3.81 -21.81
N GLY A 13 11.93 -3.65 -22.06
CA GLY A 13 12.96 -3.83 -21.05
C GLY A 13 14.28 -3.17 -21.40
N ALA A 14 15.22 -3.25 -20.46
CA ALA A 14 16.56 -2.70 -20.54
C ALA A 14 17.59 -3.64 -19.91
N ARG A 15 18.85 -3.51 -20.32
CA ARG A 15 19.99 -4.30 -19.79
C ARG A 15 20.66 -3.63 -18.59
N THR A 16 19.99 -2.65 -17.97
CA THR A 16 20.50 -1.88 -16.83
C THR A 16 19.72 -2.23 -15.58
N ARG A 17 20.39 -2.20 -14.41
CA ARG A 17 19.71 -2.31 -13.12
C ARG A 17 18.75 -1.15 -12.88
N THR A 18 19.19 0.07 -13.17
CA THR A 18 18.37 1.27 -13.02
C THR A 18 17.29 1.29 -14.10
N ILE A 19 16.04 1.47 -13.68
CA ILE A 19 14.87 1.51 -14.55
C ILE A 19 14.93 2.79 -15.41
N PRO A 20 15.05 2.69 -16.75
CA PRO A 20 15.14 3.87 -17.61
C PRO A 20 13.84 4.69 -17.61
N PRO A 21 13.90 6.00 -17.94
CA PRO A 21 12.73 6.88 -17.91
C PRO A 21 11.53 6.38 -18.71
N ALA A 22 11.74 5.83 -19.91
CA ALA A 22 10.66 5.30 -20.74
C ALA A 22 9.93 4.11 -20.07
N LEU A 23 10.70 3.18 -19.50
CA LEU A 23 10.14 2.04 -18.77
C LEU A 23 9.45 2.49 -17.49
N ARG A 24 9.99 3.51 -16.81
CA ARG A 24 9.36 4.10 -15.62
C ARG A 24 8.02 4.74 -15.96
N ARG A 25 7.90 5.46 -17.08
CA ARG A 25 6.61 6.00 -17.55
C ARG A 25 5.59 4.89 -17.83
N ALA A 26 6.00 3.82 -18.53
CA ALA A 26 5.13 2.67 -18.78
C ALA A 26 4.67 2.01 -17.47
N LEU A 27 5.58 1.87 -16.49
CA LEU A 27 5.27 1.33 -15.18
C LEU A 27 4.24 2.19 -14.42
N HIS A 28 4.41 3.51 -14.40
CA HIS A 28 3.45 4.43 -13.79
C HIS A 28 2.07 4.36 -14.46
N HIS A 29 2.03 4.26 -15.79
CA HIS A 29 0.78 4.17 -16.53
C HIS A 29 0.02 2.87 -16.21
N ARG A 30 0.73 1.73 -16.19
CA ARG A 30 0.15 0.42 -15.88
C ARG A 30 -0.32 0.33 -14.44
N ASP A 31 0.53 0.72 -13.49
CA ASP A 31 0.31 0.42 -12.08
C ASP A 31 -0.53 1.49 -11.36
N ARG A 32 -0.56 2.73 -11.88
CA ARG A 32 -1.33 3.89 -11.36
C ARG A 32 -1.09 4.25 -9.88
N GLY A 33 -0.10 3.63 -9.24
CA GLY A 33 0.24 3.82 -7.83
C GLY A 33 0.94 2.59 -7.26
N CYS A 34 1.14 2.58 -5.94
CA CYS A 34 1.66 1.42 -5.25
C CYS A 34 0.70 0.24 -5.41
N ARG A 35 1.19 -0.89 -5.93
CA ARG A 35 0.39 -2.11 -6.15
C ARG A 35 0.17 -2.98 -4.92
N PHE A 36 0.74 -2.61 -3.78
CA PHE A 36 0.53 -3.36 -2.54
C PHE A 36 -0.95 -3.26 -2.12
N PRO A 37 -1.60 -4.36 -1.70
CA PRO A 37 -3.04 -4.38 -1.41
C PRO A 37 -3.46 -3.28 -0.43
N GLY A 38 -4.47 -2.49 -0.82
CA GLY A 38 -4.99 -1.39 -0.01
C GLY A 38 -4.17 -0.11 0.02
N CYS A 39 -3.03 -0.05 -0.66
CA CYS A 39 -2.22 1.16 -0.68
C CYS A 39 -2.77 2.18 -1.69
N GLY A 40 -3.14 3.38 -1.21
CA GLY A 40 -3.60 4.49 -2.06
C GLY A 40 -2.50 5.44 -2.54
N VAL A 41 -1.22 5.16 -2.24
CA VAL A 41 -0.11 6.08 -2.53
C VAL A 41 0.19 6.07 -4.03
N ARG A 42 0.12 7.23 -4.67
CA ARG A 42 0.31 7.38 -6.13
C ARG A 42 1.78 7.37 -6.57
N PHE A 43 2.71 7.67 -5.66
CA PHE A 43 4.13 7.75 -5.95
C PHE A 43 4.88 6.52 -5.46
N GLY A 44 5.84 6.05 -6.24
CA GLY A 44 6.58 4.84 -5.92
C GLY A 44 7.85 4.67 -6.72
N GLN A 45 8.58 3.62 -6.36
CA GLN A 45 9.78 3.12 -6.98
C GLN A 45 9.44 1.82 -7.71
N GLY A 46 10.09 1.58 -8.84
CA GLY A 46 9.94 0.29 -9.51
C GLY A 46 10.76 -0.77 -8.79
N HIS A 47 10.10 -1.85 -8.41
CA HIS A 47 10.65 -3.00 -7.74
C HIS A 47 10.77 -4.17 -8.73
N HIS A 48 11.90 -4.87 -8.72
CA HIS A 48 12.10 -6.10 -9.49
C HIS A 48 11.51 -7.29 -8.74
N ILE A 49 10.44 -7.90 -9.27
CA ILE A 49 9.74 -9.06 -8.70
C ILE A 49 10.72 -10.23 -8.51
N ARG A 50 11.36 -10.69 -9.59
CA ARG A 50 12.62 -11.41 -9.49
C ARG A 50 13.72 -10.37 -9.34
N HIS A 51 14.37 -10.34 -8.19
CA HIS A 51 15.41 -9.35 -7.89
C HIS A 51 16.51 -9.35 -8.97
N TRP A 52 17.00 -8.16 -9.32
CA TRP A 52 18.11 -8.00 -10.27
C TRP A 52 19.36 -8.76 -9.83
N ALA A 53 19.68 -8.75 -8.53
CA ALA A 53 20.82 -9.48 -7.97
C ALA A 53 20.72 -11.01 -8.16
N HIS A 54 19.53 -11.54 -8.42
CA HIS A 54 19.27 -12.96 -8.71
C HIS A 54 19.02 -13.19 -10.21
N GLY A 55 19.51 -12.30 -11.07
CA GLY A 55 19.39 -12.39 -12.53
C GLY A 55 18.02 -11.98 -13.08
N GLY A 56 17.19 -11.28 -12.29
CA GLY A 56 15.92 -10.77 -12.77
C GLY A 56 16.09 -9.64 -13.79
N PRO A 57 15.45 -9.69 -14.97
CA PRO A 57 15.63 -8.68 -15.99
C PRO A 57 14.90 -7.38 -15.63
N THR A 58 15.36 -6.25 -16.16
CA THR A 58 14.63 -4.98 -16.07
C THR A 58 13.63 -4.92 -17.21
N THR A 59 12.50 -5.60 -17.05
CA THR A 59 11.38 -5.62 -17.99
C THR A 59 10.10 -5.14 -17.32
N LEU A 60 9.15 -4.62 -18.09
CA LEU A 60 7.87 -4.18 -17.52
C LEU A 60 7.18 -5.33 -16.77
N SER A 61 7.21 -6.55 -17.33
CA SER A 61 6.68 -7.78 -16.73
C SER A 61 7.33 -8.12 -15.38
N ASN A 62 8.64 -7.93 -15.23
CA ASN A 62 9.36 -8.20 -13.98
C ASN A 62 9.35 -7.02 -12.99
N LEU A 63 8.68 -5.91 -13.32
CA LEU A 63 8.61 -4.73 -12.45
C LEU A 63 7.23 -4.58 -11.82
N ALA A 64 7.19 -4.01 -10.62
CA ALA A 64 5.98 -3.51 -9.96
C ALA A 64 6.26 -2.16 -9.29
N LEU A 65 5.31 -1.23 -9.31
CA LEU A 65 5.44 0.05 -8.63
C LEU A 65 5.06 -0.09 -7.15
N LEU A 66 5.97 0.26 -6.24
CA LEU A 66 5.75 0.21 -4.80
C LEU A 66 6.17 1.54 -4.14
N CYS A 67 5.42 2.02 -3.15
CA CYS A 67 5.86 3.17 -2.34
C CYS A 67 7.06 2.78 -1.46
N ARG A 68 7.79 3.75 -0.91
CA ARG A 68 9.00 3.48 -0.10
C ARG A 68 8.75 2.44 1.01
N ARG A 69 7.62 2.55 1.72
CA ARG A 69 7.22 1.62 2.79
C ARG A 69 7.08 0.19 2.26
N HIS A 70 6.26 -0.01 1.23
CA HIS A 70 6.00 -1.35 0.72
C HIS A 70 7.17 -1.91 -0.10
N HIS A 71 7.97 -1.05 -0.71
CA HIS A 71 9.24 -1.46 -1.32
C HIS A 71 10.18 -2.06 -0.27
N ARG A 72 10.30 -1.42 0.91
CA ARG A 72 11.03 -1.98 2.04
C ARG A 72 10.40 -3.28 2.53
N ALA A 73 9.08 -3.33 2.67
CA ALA A 73 8.39 -4.51 3.16
C ALA A 73 8.70 -5.77 2.34
N VAL A 74 8.68 -5.66 1.01
CA VAL A 74 9.00 -6.79 0.12
C VAL A 74 10.51 -7.07 0.00
N HIS A 75 11.35 -6.08 0.26
CA HIS A 75 12.80 -6.21 0.09
C HIS A 75 13.51 -6.68 1.38
N GLU A 76 12.98 -6.34 2.55
CA GLU A 76 13.66 -6.49 3.84
C GLU A 76 12.79 -7.18 4.90
N GLU A 77 11.47 -7.06 4.85
CA GLU A 77 10.58 -7.47 5.95
C GLU A 77 9.89 -8.82 5.69
N GLY A 78 10.31 -9.55 4.66
CA GLY A 78 9.86 -10.91 4.37
C GLY A 78 8.53 -11.01 3.61
N TYR A 79 7.92 -9.90 3.20
CA TYR A 79 6.77 -9.96 2.29
C TYR A 79 7.20 -10.46 0.93
N GLN A 80 6.38 -11.31 0.32
CA GLN A 80 6.66 -11.88 -0.99
C GLN A 80 5.72 -11.28 -2.03
N LEU A 81 6.21 -11.15 -3.26
CA LEU A 81 5.48 -10.63 -4.40
C LEU A 81 5.75 -11.52 -5.60
N ASP A 82 4.69 -12.01 -6.24
CA ASP A 82 4.77 -12.72 -7.51
C ASP A 82 3.80 -12.14 -8.53
N ARG A 83 4.15 -12.26 -9.81
CA ARG A 83 3.20 -12.08 -10.90
C ARG A 83 2.61 -13.42 -11.31
N GLN A 84 1.29 -13.49 -11.34
CA GLN A 84 0.53 -14.66 -11.74
C GLN A 84 0.46 -14.78 -13.27
N ALA A 85 0.00 -15.93 -13.78
CA ALA A 85 -0.09 -16.19 -15.21
C ALA A 85 -1.06 -15.26 -15.95
N ASP A 86 -2.10 -14.78 -15.26
CA ASP A 86 -3.05 -13.76 -15.73
C ASP A 86 -2.48 -12.33 -15.72
N GLY A 87 -1.26 -12.15 -15.21
CA GLY A 87 -0.60 -10.87 -15.07
C GLY A 87 -0.87 -10.14 -13.76
N GLU A 88 -1.75 -10.63 -12.89
CA GLU A 88 -2.01 -9.99 -11.60
C GLU A 88 -0.90 -10.22 -10.58
N LEU A 89 -0.81 -9.31 -9.61
CA LEU A 89 0.19 -9.38 -8.55
C LEU A 89 -0.40 -10.06 -7.30
N ARG A 90 0.26 -11.12 -6.85
CA ARG A 90 -0.05 -11.81 -5.59
C ARG A 90 0.97 -11.44 -4.54
N PHE A 91 0.50 -10.91 -3.42
CA PHE A 91 1.36 -10.63 -2.25
C PHE A 91 1.13 -11.68 -1.17
N ARG A 92 2.20 -12.07 -0.47
CA ARG A 92 2.13 -12.89 0.73
C ARG A 92 2.82 -12.21 1.90
N ARG A 93 2.28 -12.44 3.09
CA ARG A 93 2.86 -12.04 4.37
C ARG A 93 4.13 -12.86 4.65
N PRO A 94 4.96 -12.45 5.62
CA PRO A 94 6.13 -13.22 6.04
C PRO A 94 5.81 -14.64 6.54
N ASP A 95 4.60 -14.87 7.04
CA ASP A 95 4.09 -16.19 7.45
C ASP A 95 3.59 -17.06 6.27
N GLY A 96 3.70 -16.56 5.03
CA GLY A 96 3.27 -17.25 3.81
C GLY A 96 1.78 -17.08 3.46
N GLN A 97 0.98 -16.44 4.31
CA GLN A 97 -0.44 -16.22 4.01
C GLN A 97 -0.61 -15.18 2.89
N VAL A 98 -1.53 -15.46 1.96
CA VAL A 98 -1.88 -14.53 0.88
C VAL A 98 -2.58 -13.30 1.46
N LEU A 99 -2.11 -12.11 1.07
CA LEU A 99 -2.84 -10.89 1.38
C LEU A 99 -4.10 -10.83 0.53
N PRO A 100 -5.29 -10.68 1.14
CA PRO A 100 -6.52 -10.57 0.38
C PRO A 100 -6.49 -9.30 -0.48
N GLU A 101 -7.13 -9.36 -1.64
CA GLU A 101 -7.42 -8.16 -2.38
C GLU A 101 -8.31 -7.25 -1.52
N ILE A 102 -7.88 -6.00 -1.32
CA ILE A 102 -8.68 -5.05 -0.54
C ILE A 102 -9.74 -4.50 -1.50
N PRO A 103 -11.04 -4.72 -1.21
CA PRO A 103 -12.09 -4.20 -2.06
C PRO A 103 -11.95 -2.68 -2.17
N ARG A 104 -12.29 -2.14 -3.34
CA ARG A 104 -12.36 -0.69 -3.52
C ARG A 104 -13.27 -0.11 -2.43
N PRO A 105 -12.88 1.01 -1.79
CA PRO A 105 -13.76 1.69 -0.86
C PRO A 105 -15.13 1.90 -1.51
N PRO A 106 -16.24 1.67 -0.78
CA PRO A 106 -17.56 1.87 -1.34
C PRO A 106 -17.70 3.31 -1.82
N GLU A 107 -18.37 3.49 -2.94
CA GLU A 107 -18.68 4.83 -3.45
C GLU A 107 -19.67 5.48 -2.49
N VAL A 108 -19.26 6.61 -1.89
CA VAL A 108 -20.14 7.39 -1.03
C VAL A 108 -21.01 8.25 -1.94
N ARG A 109 -22.29 7.88 -2.08
CA ARG A 109 -23.27 8.65 -2.85
C ARG A 109 -23.70 9.87 -2.06
N GLY A 110 -23.76 11.04 -2.71
CA GLY A 110 -24.13 12.30 -2.07
C GLY A 110 -22.95 13.00 -1.39
N ASP A 111 -23.25 13.89 -0.45
CA ASP A 111 -22.20 14.60 0.31
C ASP A 111 -21.55 13.62 1.32
N PRO A 112 -20.22 13.36 1.21
CA PRO A 112 -19.51 12.49 2.14
C PRO A 112 -19.54 12.96 3.58
N VAL A 113 -19.56 14.28 3.81
CA VAL A 113 -19.58 14.88 5.14
C VAL A 113 -20.92 14.65 5.80
N GLU A 114 -22.02 14.87 5.09
CA GLU A 114 -23.38 14.61 5.61
C GLU A 114 -23.58 13.12 5.91
N THR A 115 -23.16 12.25 4.99
CA THR A 115 -23.23 10.79 5.18
C THR A 115 -22.48 10.36 6.46
N LEU A 116 -21.29 10.92 6.68
CA LEU A 116 -20.49 10.63 7.86
C LEU A 116 -21.16 11.15 9.14
N ARG A 117 -21.72 12.37 9.12
CA ARG A 117 -22.43 12.96 10.26
C ARG A 117 -23.66 12.14 10.64
N ALA A 118 -24.51 11.80 9.68
CA ALA A 118 -25.70 10.98 9.90
C ALA A 118 -25.33 9.60 10.49
N ARG A 119 -24.24 8.98 10.00
CA ARG A 119 -23.73 7.72 10.56
C ARG A 119 -23.27 7.88 12.00
N ASN A 120 -22.59 8.97 12.35
CA ASN A 120 -22.15 9.23 13.72
C ASN A 120 -23.36 9.44 14.64
N GLU A 121 -24.34 10.25 14.21
CA GLU A 121 -25.58 10.47 14.95
C GLU A 121 -26.36 9.18 15.18
N ALA A 122 -26.51 8.34 14.15
CA ALA A 122 -27.16 7.03 14.27
C ALA A 122 -26.46 6.08 15.24
N ASN A 123 -25.13 6.23 15.39
CA ASN A 123 -24.33 5.49 16.37
C ASN A 123 -24.28 6.17 17.76
N GLY A 124 -25.00 7.27 17.97
CA GLY A 124 -24.97 8.04 19.22
C GLY A 124 -23.65 8.77 19.47
N LEU A 125 -22.82 8.95 18.43
CA LEU A 125 -21.54 9.63 18.52
C LEU A 125 -21.72 11.13 18.29
N ASN A 126 -21.70 11.90 19.38
CA ASN A 126 -21.71 13.36 19.32
C ASN A 126 -20.29 13.92 19.12
N LEU A 127 -19.80 13.90 17.87
CA LEU A 127 -18.51 14.48 17.51
C LEU A 127 -18.64 15.99 17.25
N HIS A 128 -17.93 16.81 18.01
CA HIS A 128 -17.90 18.26 17.90
C HIS A 128 -16.46 18.80 17.88
N ALA A 129 -16.30 20.11 17.72
CA ALA A 129 -14.99 20.76 17.59
C ALA A 129 -14.03 20.52 18.77
N ARG A 130 -14.55 20.05 19.91
CA ARG A 130 -13.76 19.74 21.12
C ARG A 130 -13.56 18.25 21.36
N THR A 131 -14.05 17.36 20.50
CA THR A 131 -13.94 15.91 20.72
C THR A 131 -12.49 15.44 20.80
N ALA A 132 -11.58 16.08 20.05
CA ALA A 132 -10.14 15.83 20.15
C ALA A 132 -9.43 16.75 21.16
N THR A 133 -10.14 17.69 21.78
CA THR A 133 -9.58 18.53 22.83
C THR A 133 -9.54 17.71 24.11
N PRO A 134 -8.35 17.45 24.69
CA PRO A 134 -8.29 16.75 25.95
C PRO A 134 -9.02 17.57 27.02
N GLY A 135 -9.63 16.89 27.99
CA GLY A 135 -10.16 17.54 29.19
C GLY A 135 -9.08 18.13 30.10
N TRP A 136 -7.81 17.97 29.71
CA TRP A 136 -6.64 18.45 30.42
C TRP A 136 -6.58 19.98 30.42
N LEU A 137 -6.68 20.58 31.60
CA LEU A 137 -6.60 22.03 31.84
C LEU A 137 -5.23 22.45 32.40
N GLY A 138 -4.25 21.54 32.39
CA GLY A 138 -2.90 21.78 32.93
C GLY A 138 -2.64 21.11 34.28
N GLU A 139 -3.56 20.27 34.77
CA GLU A 139 -3.35 19.46 35.96
C GLU A 139 -2.17 18.49 35.81
N ARG A 140 -1.58 18.04 36.92
CA ARG A 140 -0.51 17.04 36.84
C ARG A 140 -1.08 15.71 36.35
N LEU A 141 -0.39 15.06 35.42
CA LEU A 141 -0.69 13.70 34.99
C LEU A 141 -0.74 12.77 36.21
N ASP A 142 -1.85 12.05 36.38
CA ASP A 142 -1.93 10.98 37.39
C ASP A 142 -1.12 9.78 36.89
N VAL A 143 0.14 9.75 37.33
CA VAL A 143 1.08 8.68 36.96
C VAL A 143 0.63 7.34 37.52
N GLY A 144 -0.05 7.31 38.67
CA GLY A 144 -0.57 6.09 39.28
C GLY A 144 -1.68 5.47 38.43
N TRP A 145 -2.64 6.28 38.00
CA TRP A 145 -3.71 5.87 37.08
C TRP A 145 -3.16 5.49 35.70
N ALA A 146 -2.24 6.29 35.14
CA ALA A 146 -1.64 5.99 33.84
C ALA A 146 -0.90 4.64 33.85
N ILE A 147 -0.17 4.34 34.93
CA ILE A 147 0.47 3.03 35.12
C ILE A 147 -0.61 1.95 35.28
N SER A 148 -1.66 2.16 36.07
CA SER A 148 -2.68 1.13 36.27
C SER A 148 -3.55 0.83 35.04
N VAL A 149 -3.61 1.72 34.04
CA VAL A 149 -4.40 1.45 32.82
C VAL A 149 -3.55 1.08 31.61
N LEU A 150 -2.28 1.51 31.55
CA LEU A 150 -1.39 1.25 30.41
C LEU A 150 -0.34 0.17 30.70
N HIS A 151 -0.08 -0.16 31.97
CA HIS A 151 0.92 -1.17 32.29
C HIS A 151 0.41 -2.58 31.96
N PRO A 152 1.17 -3.41 31.22
CA PRO A 152 0.74 -4.75 30.81
C PRO A 152 0.37 -5.70 31.96
N LEU A 153 0.85 -5.41 33.18
CA LEU A 153 0.58 -6.18 34.40
C LEU A 153 -0.53 -5.60 35.27
N ALA A 154 -1.28 -4.59 34.82
CA ALA A 154 -2.33 -3.97 35.63
C ALA A 154 -3.67 -4.74 35.62
N ARG A 155 -3.59 -6.07 35.55
CA ARG A 155 -4.71 -7.00 35.72
C ARG A 155 -4.43 -7.91 36.91
#